data_AF-A0A3E0QF21-F1
#
_entry.id   AF-A0A3E0QF21-F1
#
_cell.length_a   1.000
_cell.length_b   1.000
_cell.length_c   1.000
_cell.angle_alpha   90.00
_cell.angle_beta   90.00
_cell.angle_gamma   90.00
#
_symmetry.space_group_name_H-M   'P 1'
#
loop_
_entity.id
_entity.type
_entity.pdbx_description
1 polymer ?
#
loop_
_entity_poly.entity_id
_entity_poly.type
_entity_poly.pdbx_seq_one_letter_code
_entity_poly.pdbx_strand_id
1 'polypeptide(L)'
;MQKFSDLTKEVFTKIQNRENFQVEATRKEIKFEGIEEAMKSQNFDYPFVLSNIFLTSGLSILAHEAAGLVQLDLIDRIRILTDLNQGTIVYERIGNGDRWKVSVLFKK
;
A
#
# COMPACT_ATOMS: atom_id res chain seq x y z
N MET A 1 -3.71 22.04 10.21
CA MET A 1 -3.10 21.19 9.15
C MET A 1 -2.10 20.16 9.71
N GLN A 2 -2.30 19.66 10.94
CA GLN A 2 -1.26 18.92 11.68
C GLN A 2 -1.49 17.40 11.75
N LYS A 3 -2.75 16.95 11.80
CA LYS A 3 -3.12 15.53 11.96
C LYS A 3 -2.71 14.60 10.81
N PHE A 4 -2.64 15.12 9.58
CA PHE A 4 -2.29 14.30 8.39
C PHE A 4 -0.79 13.94 8.34
N SER A 5 0.08 14.79 8.89
CA SER A 5 1.52 14.53 9.03
C SER A 5 1.79 13.33 9.94
N ASP A 6 1.03 13.24 11.03
CA ASP A 6 1.34 12.33 12.13
C ASP A 6 0.93 10.89 11.78
N LEU A 7 -0.22 10.73 11.11
CA LEU A 7 -0.66 9.42 10.60
C LEU A 7 0.33 8.86 9.56
N THR A 8 0.85 9.71 8.68
CA THR A 8 1.83 9.30 7.65
C THR A 8 3.13 8.83 8.31
N LYS A 9 3.63 9.56 9.31
CA LYS A 9 4.82 9.18 10.07
C LYS A 9 4.62 7.87 10.82
N GLU A 10 3.48 7.71 11.50
CA GLU A 10 3.15 6.48 12.24
C GLU A 10 3.19 5.25 11.33
N VAL A 11 2.52 5.31 10.18
CA VAL A 11 2.49 4.21 9.20
C VAL A 11 3.91 3.85 8.75
N PHE A 12 4.74 4.85 8.44
CA PHE A 12 6.11 4.59 7.99
C PHE A 12 6.99 4.03 9.11
N THR A 13 6.85 4.52 10.34
CA THR A 13 7.56 3.95 11.50
C THR A 13 7.17 2.49 11.72
N LYS A 14 5.88 2.15 11.61
CA LYS A 14 5.41 0.75 11.71
C LYS A 14 6.05 -0.15 10.65
N ILE A 15 6.13 0.31 9.40
CA ILE A 15 6.81 -0.42 8.31
C ILE A 15 8.30 -0.62 8.61
N GLN A 16 8.99 0.43 9.05
CA GLN A 16 10.43 0.36 9.39
C GLN A 16 10.70 -0.59 10.55
N ASN A 17 9.83 -0.60 11.57
CA ASN A 17 9.90 -1.52 12.69
C ASN A 17 9.42 -2.94 12.35
N ARG A 18 8.96 -3.17 11.10
CA ARG A 18 8.34 -4.43 10.65
C ARG A 18 7.18 -4.86 11.55
N GLU A 19 6.39 -3.88 11.99
CA GLU A 19 5.17 -4.10 12.76
C GLU A 19 4.00 -4.38 11.82
N ASN A 20 3.20 -5.39 12.13
CA ASN A 20 1.97 -5.65 11.41
C ASN A 20 0.92 -4.60 11.75
N PHE A 21 0.20 -4.10 10.74
CA PHE A 21 -0.90 -3.16 10.95
C PHE A 21 -1.96 -3.27 9.87
N GLN A 22 -3.10 -2.63 10.11
CA GLN A 22 -4.24 -2.60 9.20
C GLN A 22 -4.82 -1.20 9.14
N VAL A 23 -5.25 -0.80 7.93
CA VAL A 23 -6.00 0.45 7.71
C VAL A 23 -7.22 0.17 6.81
N GLU A 24 -8.26 0.99 6.98
CA GLU A 24 -9.35 1.07 6.00
C GLU A 24 -9.05 2.19 5.00
N ALA A 25 -9.35 1.95 3.73
CA ALA A 25 -9.19 2.90 2.64
C ALA A 25 -10.31 2.73 1.60
N THR A 26 -10.59 3.77 0.84
CA THR A 26 -11.50 3.74 -0.30
C THR A 26 -10.83 3.20 -1.55
N ARG A 27 -11.62 2.78 -2.54
CA ARG A 27 -11.12 2.33 -3.86
C ARG A 27 -10.14 3.34 -4.51
N LYS A 28 -10.44 4.64 -4.37
CA LYS A 28 -9.62 5.73 -4.91
C LYS A 28 -8.29 5.90 -4.17
N GLU A 29 -8.31 5.82 -2.83
CA GLU A 29 -7.10 5.97 -2.02
C GLU A 29 -6.07 4.86 -2.28
N ILE A 30 -6.55 3.64 -2.59
CA ILE A 30 -5.66 2.52 -2.92
C ILE A 30 -5.32 2.42 -4.42
N LYS A 31 -5.82 3.35 -5.25
CA LYS A 31 -5.64 3.37 -6.70
C LYS A 31 -6.08 2.07 -7.38
N PHE A 32 -7.26 1.58 -7.05
CA PHE A 32 -7.81 0.34 -7.60
C PHE A 32 -8.73 0.56 -8.82
N GLU A 33 -8.71 1.75 -9.42
CA GLU A 33 -9.40 1.97 -10.69
C GLU A 33 -8.91 0.98 -11.75
N GLY A 34 -9.84 0.22 -12.35
CA GLY A 34 -9.52 -0.78 -13.38
C GLY A 34 -8.86 -2.08 -12.87
N ILE A 35 -8.49 -2.19 -11.58
CA ILE A 35 -7.90 -3.43 -11.03
C ILE A 35 -8.90 -4.58 -11.03
N GLU A 36 -10.15 -4.32 -10.62
CA GLU A 36 -11.22 -5.34 -10.63
C GLU A 36 -11.48 -5.85 -12.06
N GLU A 37 -11.34 -4.98 -13.06
CA GLU A 37 -11.48 -5.34 -14.48
C GLU A 37 -10.27 -6.11 -15.02
N ALA A 38 -9.06 -5.77 -14.57
CA ALA A 38 -7.83 -6.43 -14.97
C ALA A 38 -7.68 -7.83 -14.36
N MET A 39 -8.22 -8.04 -13.14
CA MET A 39 -8.12 -9.30 -12.39
C MET A 39 -9.50 -9.97 -12.24
N LYS A 40 -10.20 -10.21 -13.35
CA LYS A 40 -11.58 -10.75 -13.35
C LYS A 40 -11.76 -12.08 -12.62
N SER A 41 -10.70 -12.89 -12.51
CA SER A 41 -10.73 -14.17 -11.80
C SER A 41 -10.51 -14.04 -10.29
N GLN A 42 -10.14 -12.84 -9.80
CA GLN A 42 -9.93 -12.60 -8.38
C GLN A 42 -11.26 -12.37 -7.69
N ASN A 43 -11.53 -13.13 -6.63
CA ASN A 43 -12.60 -12.78 -5.70
C ASN A 43 -12.05 -11.76 -4.70
N PHE A 44 -12.48 -10.50 -4.82
CA PHE A 44 -12.01 -9.38 -4.00
C PHE A 44 -12.61 -9.38 -2.59
N ASP A 45 -13.65 -10.17 -2.34
CA ASP A 45 -14.26 -10.32 -1.01
C ASP A 45 -13.46 -11.27 -0.11
N TYR A 46 -12.41 -11.92 -0.65
CA TYR A 46 -11.43 -12.67 0.13
C TYR A 46 -10.08 -11.97 0.13
N PRO A 47 -9.29 -12.09 1.21
CA PRO A 47 -7.96 -11.51 1.28
C PRO A 47 -7.06 -12.00 0.14
N PHE A 48 -6.44 -11.07 -0.59
CA PHE A 48 -5.51 -11.38 -1.68
C PHE A 48 -4.32 -10.44 -1.71
N VAL A 49 -3.24 -10.89 -2.34
CA VAL A 49 -2.04 -10.11 -2.59
C VAL A 49 -2.08 -9.65 -4.03
N LEU A 50 -1.88 -8.35 -4.26
CA LEU A 50 -1.56 -7.89 -5.60
C LEU A 50 -0.18 -8.42 -5.96
N SER A 51 -0.11 -9.23 -7.02
CA SER A 51 1.17 -9.66 -7.60
C SER A 51 2.04 -8.42 -7.78
N ASN A 52 3.20 -8.39 -7.12
CA ASN A 52 4.10 -7.25 -7.16
C ASN A 52 4.31 -6.84 -8.62
N ILE A 53 3.85 -5.64 -8.99
CA ILE A 53 4.39 -4.96 -10.16
C ILE A 53 5.83 -4.70 -9.75
N PHE A 54 6.76 -5.55 -10.22
CA PHE A 54 8.16 -5.50 -9.85
C PHE A 54 8.68 -4.07 -9.97
N LEU A 55 8.85 -3.40 -8.82
CA LEU A 55 9.61 -2.17 -8.75
C LEU A 55 11.06 -2.61 -8.60
N THR A 56 11.67 -2.98 -9.73
CA THR A 56 13.07 -3.43 -9.85
C THR A 56 14.08 -2.47 -9.20
N SER A 57 13.63 -1.28 -8.79
CA SER A 57 14.42 -0.29 -8.09
C SER A 57 13.59 0.58 -7.13
N GLY A 58 12.80 -0.03 -6.22
CA GLY A 58 12.04 0.73 -5.20
C GLY A 58 12.85 1.83 -4.47
N LEU A 59 14.13 1.57 -4.16
CA LEU A 59 15.05 2.57 -3.61
C LEU A 59 15.33 3.75 -4.55
N SER A 60 15.48 3.51 -5.86
CA SER A 60 15.72 4.59 -6.83
C SER A 60 14.48 5.46 -7.01
N ILE A 61 13.28 4.88 -6.93
CA ILE A 61 12.02 5.60 -7.02
C ILE A 61 11.89 6.55 -5.82
N LEU A 62 12.20 6.07 -4.61
CA LEU A 62 12.23 6.93 -3.41
C LEU A 62 13.32 8.01 -3.49
N ALA A 63 14.49 7.70 -4.05
CA ALA A 63 15.55 8.68 -4.24
C ALA A 63 15.14 9.79 -5.24
N HIS A 64 14.50 9.42 -6.35
CA HIS A 64 13.94 10.39 -7.30
C HIS A 64 12.83 11.23 -6.66
N GLU A 65 12.00 10.64 -5.79
CA GLU A 65 11.00 11.41 -5.05
C GLU A 65 11.63 12.43 -4.10
N ALA A 66 12.65 12.03 -3.34
CA ALA A 66 13.38 12.92 -2.43
C ALA A 66 14.10 14.06 -3.18
N ALA A 67 14.54 13.80 -4.42
CA ALA A 67 15.11 14.79 -5.32
C ALA A 67 14.06 15.66 -6.03
N GLY A 68 12.76 15.43 -5.81
CA GLY A 68 11.67 16.16 -6.45
C GLY A 68 11.45 15.84 -7.93
N LEU A 69 12.03 14.74 -8.42
CA LEU A 69 11.94 14.30 -9.83
C LEU A 69 10.64 13.53 -10.12
N VAL A 70 10.09 12.87 -9.10
CA VAL A 70 8.79 12.19 -9.15
C VAL A 70 7.99 12.53 -7.89
N GLN A 71 6.66 12.44 -7.97
CA GLN A 71 5.79 12.60 -6.82
C GLN A 71 5.02 11.29 -6.61
N LEU A 72 5.17 10.68 -5.44
CA LEU A 72 4.42 9.47 -5.08
C LEU A 72 3.29 9.82 -4.13
N ASP A 73 2.16 9.15 -4.33
CA ASP A 73 1.08 9.17 -3.36
C ASP A 73 1.42 8.26 -2.17
N LEU A 74 0.71 8.48 -1.05
CA LEU A 74 0.94 7.74 0.19
C LEU A 74 0.88 6.22 -0.02
N ILE A 75 -0.07 5.71 -0.81
CA ILE A 75 -0.21 4.27 -1.04
C ILE A 75 0.97 3.69 -1.82
N ASP A 76 1.54 4.42 -2.77
CA ASP A 76 2.68 3.95 -3.55
C ASP A 76 3.93 3.90 -2.67
N ARG A 77 4.11 4.88 -1.79
CA ARG A 77 5.17 4.85 -0.76
C ARG A 77 5.01 3.67 0.18
N ILE A 78 3.79 3.37 0.64
CA ILE A 78 3.52 2.20 1.50
C ILE A 78 3.88 0.90 0.76
N ARG A 79 3.49 0.75 -0.52
CA ARG A 79 3.83 -0.42 -1.35
C ARG A 79 5.33 -0.61 -1.47
N ILE A 80 6.04 0.44 -1.87
CA ILE A 80 7.50 0.41 -2.03
C ILE A 80 8.19 0.10 -0.70
N LEU A 81 7.86 0.82 0.37
CA LEU A 81 8.52 0.64 1.67
C LEU A 81 8.22 -0.74 2.25
N THR A 82 7.01 -1.27 2.08
CA THR A 82 6.66 -2.62 2.52
C THR A 82 7.51 -3.66 1.77
N ASP A 83 7.62 -3.54 0.45
CA ASP A 83 8.43 -4.44 -0.38
C ASP A 83 9.92 -4.41 0.02
N LEU A 84 10.50 -3.20 0.18
CA LEU A 84 11.88 -3.02 0.63
C LEU A 84 12.16 -3.61 2.02
N ASN A 85 11.15 -3.62 2.90
CA ASN A 85 11.23 -4.22 4.24
C ASN A 85 10.75 -5.68 4.28
N GLN A 86 10.63 -6.34 3.12
CA GLN A 86 10.23 -7.74 2.97
C GLN A 86 8.87 -8.06 3.60
N GLY A 87 7.95 -7.10 3.58
CA GLY A 87 6.57 -7.27 3.97
C GLY A 87 5.67 -7.73 2.83
N THR A 88 4.41 -7.97 3.14
CA THR A 88 3.35 -8.33 2.20
C THR A 88 2.14 -7.46 2.47
N ILE A 89 1.55 -6.91 1.41
CA ILE A 89 0.29 -6.19 1.51
C ILE A 89 -0.84 -7.08 1.05
N VAL A 90 -1.86 -7.21 1.89
CA VAL A 90 -3.08 -7.97 1.64
C VAL A 90 -4.25 -7.02 1.56
N TYR A 91 -5.07 -7.17 0.53
CA TYR A 91 -6.25 -6.38 0.27
C TYR A 91 -7.50 -7.26 0.43
N GLU A 92 -8.54 -6.70 1.05
CA GLU A 92 -9.85 -7.35 1.22
C GLU A 92 -10.92 -6.27 1.04
N ARG A 93 -11.86 -6.48 0.12
CA ARG A 93 -12.98 -5.55 -0.08
C ARG A 93 -13.94 -5.69 1.10
N ILE A 94 -14.34 -4.56 1.68
CA ILE A 94 -15.26 -4.50 2.82
C ILE A 94 -16.36 -3.47 2.56
N GLY A 95 -17.51 -3.62 3.22
CA GLY A 95 -18.60 -2.64 3.18
C GLY A 95 -19.11 -2.33 1.76
N ASN A 96 -20.03 -3.16 1.26
CA ASN A 96 -20.76 -3.01 -0.02
C ASN A 96 -19.93 -2.67 -1.28
N GLY A 97 -18.59 -2.69 -1.21
CA GLY A 97 -17.70 -2.54 -2.36
C GLY A 97 -16.89 -1.25 -2.44
N ASP A 98 -17.18 -0.25 -1.61
CA ASP A 98 -16.50 1.07 -1.68
C ASP A 98 -15.28 1.18 -0.78
N ARG A 99 -15.20 0.31 0.25
CA ARG A 99 -14.11 0.28 1.22
C ARG A 99 -13.26 -0.96 1.07
N TRP A 100 -12.03 -0.82 1.53
CA TRP A 100 -10.99 -1.82 1.44
C TRP A 100 -10.23 -1.86 2.74
N LYS A 101 -10.00 -3.06 3.20
CA LYS A 101 -9.11 -3.35 4.31
C LYS A 101 -7.74 -3.64 3.72
N VAL A 102 -6.75 -2.87 4.12
CA VAL A 102 -5.36 -3.00 3.70
C VAL A 102 -4.56 -3.46 4.91
N SER A 103 -4.04 -4.68 4.84
CA SER A 103 -3.21 -5.28 5.89
C SER A 103 -1.76 -5.34 5.43
N VAL A 104 -0.85 -4.82 6.26
CA VAL A 104 0.60 -4.91 6.03
C VAL A 104 1.16 -5.92 7.01
N LEU A 105 1.81 -6.95 6.47
CA LEU A 105 2.28 -8.12 7.22
C LEU A 105 3.77 -8.31 7.00
N PHE A 106 4.54 -8.45 8.08
CA PHE A 106 5.95 -8.79 8.06
C PHE A 106 6.16 -10.17 8.70
N LYS A 107 7.05 -10.96 8.10
CA LYS A 107 7.50 -12.22 8.73
C LYS A 107 8.39 -11.86 9.92
N LYS A 108 8.13 -12.48 11.06
CA LYS A 108 8.99 -12.39 12.27
C LYS A 108 10.23 -13.24 12.10
#